data_AF-A0A966FY60-F1
#
_entry.id   AF-A0A966FY60-F1
#
_cell.length_a   1.000
_cell.length_b   1.000
_cell.length_c   1.000
_cell.angle_alpha   90.00
_cell.angle_beta   90.00
_cell.angle_gamma   90.00
#
_symmetry.space_group_name_H-M   'P 1'
#
loop_
_entity.id
_entity.type
_entity.pdbx_description
1 polymer ?
#
loop_
_entity_poly.entity_id
_entity_poly.type
_entity_poly.pdbx_seq_one_letter_code
_entity_poly.pdbx_strand_id
1 'polypeptide(L)'
;GSYRQWQEENIAPQVVFEILSPKNTKAEMSRKLEFYDTYRVEEYYLYNPMRCRLQGWQRQGENLAEIIPINDWTSPRLGVRFIWNESSLELYRPDGEKFLTTVELESQMRQEKQRADKEKKRADKEKKRADRLAERLQALGLGLEEE
;
A
#
# COMPACT_ATOMS: atom_id res chain seq x y z
N GLY A 1 1.46 -18.71 -4.38
CA GLY A 1 1.98 -19.66 -3.36
C GLY A 1 0.90 -19.92 -2.34
N SER A 2 0.96 -21.02 -1.61
CA SER A 2 0.11 -21.29 -0.45
C SER A 2 0.85 -20.95 0.85
N TYR A 3 0.13 -20.48 1.87
CA TYR A 3 0.66 -20.34 3.21
C TYR A 3 0.95 -21.74 3.79
N ARG A 4 2.13 -21.91 4.40
CA ARG A 4 2.59 -23.20 4.93
C ARG A 4 2.89 -23.06 6.42
N GLN A 5 1.89 -23.31 7.25
CA GLN A 5 1.94 -23.09 8.70
C GLN A 5 3.14 -23.75 9.39
N TRP A 6 3.59 -24.92 8.92
CA TRP A 6 4.75 -25.63 9.46
C TRP A 6 6.08 -24.93 9.19
N GLN A 7 6.13 -23.98 8.24
CA GLN A 7 7.30 -23.13 8.01
C GLN A 7 7.28 -21.88 8.91
N GLU A 8 6.18 -21.65 9.63
CA GLU A 8 5.89 -20.44 10.39
C GLU A 8 5.64 -20.80 11.86
N GLU A 9 6.42 -21.77 12.40
CA GLU A 9 6.34 -22.21 13.80
C GLU A 9 4.93 -22.69 14.23
N ASN A 10 4.15 -23.21 13.29
CA ASN A 10 2.74 -23.58 13.47
C ASN A 10 1.83 -22.41 13.85
N ILE A 11 2.22 -21.17 13.55
CA ILE A 11 1.40 -19.98 13.75
C ILE A 11 0.39 -19.90 12.61
N ALA A 12 -0.91 -19.86 12.92
CA ALA A 12 -1.95 -19.62 11.93
C ALA A 12 -1.89 -18.16 11.42
N PRO A 13 -2.36 -17.88 10.19
CA PRO A 13 -2.49 -16.50 9.72
C PRO A 13 -3.34 -15.67 10.69
N GLN A 14 -2.87 -14.49 11.09
CA GLN A 14 -3.65 -13.63 11.99
C GLN A 14 -4.72 -12.84 11.22
N VAL A 15 -4.44 -12.47 9.98
CA VAL A 15 -5.37 -11.75 9.10
C VAL A 15 -5.50 -12.50 7.77
N VAL A 16 -6.73 -12.72 7.32
CA VAL A 16 -7.02 -13.43 6.08
C VAL A 16 -7.91 -12.58 5.18
N PHE A 17 -7.53 -12.50 3.90
CA PHE A 17 -8.36 -11.92 2.85
C PHE A 17 -8.76 -13.01 1.86
N GLU A 18 -10.06 -13.16 1.67
CA GLU A 18 -10.65 -14.00 0.62
C GLU A 18 -11.29 -13.10 -0.43
N ILE A 19 -10.88 -13.28 -1.69
CA ILE A 19 -11.39 -12.53 -2.83
C ILE A 19 -12.30 -13.44 -3.63
N LEU A 20 -13.58 -13.10 -3.73
CA LEU A 20 -14.54 -13.91 -4.47
C LEU A 20 -14.20 -13.94 -5.96
N SER A 21 -14.11 -15.15 -6.48
CA SER A 21 -14.12 -15.45 -7.90
C SER A 21 -15.53 -15.89 -8.35
N PRO A 22 -15.86 -15.80 -9.66
CA PRO A 22 -17.16 -16.23 -10.18
C PRO A 22 -17.51 -17.70 -9.88
N LYS A 23 -16.53 -18.55 -9.58
CA LYS A 23 -16.73 -19.98 -9.30
C LYS A 23 -16.99 -20.28 -7.82
N ASN A 24 -16.76 -19.33 -6.92
CA ASN A 24 -16.95 -19.56 -5.49
C ASN A 24 -18.43 -19.67 -5.14
N THR A 25 -18.75 -20.64 -4.28
CA THR A 25 -20.12 -20.86 -3.83
C THR A 25 -20.30 -20.33 -2.41
N LYS A 26 -21.54 -19.95 -2.05
CA LYS A 26 -21.86 -19.53 -0.67
C LYS A 26 -21.45 -20.59 0.36
N ALA A 27 -21.72 -21.87 0.07
CA ALA A 27 -21.39 -22.98 0.97
C ALA A 27 -19.88 -23.15 1.18
N GLU A 28 -19.08 -22.97 0.12
CA GLU A 28 -17.60 -22.97 0.23
C GLU A 28 -17.12 -21.84 1.13
N MET A 29 -17.66 -20.63 0.96
CA MET A 29 -17.26 -19.47 1.75
C MET A 29 -17.66 -19.59 3.22
N SER A 30 -18.83 -20.16 3.50
CA SER A 30 -19.25 -20.46 4.87
C SER A 30 -18.32 -21.46 5.54
N ARG A 31 -17.90 -22.53 4.84
CA ARG A 31 -16.92 -23.49 5.37
C ARG A 31 -15.56 -22.84 5.62
N LYS A 32 -15.11 -21.92 4.75
CA LYS A 32 -13.87 -21.17 4.96
C LYS A 32 -13.94 -20.29 6.21
N LEU A 33 -15.04 -19.56 6.41
CA LEU A 33 -15.22 -18.74 7.60
C LEU A 33 -15.17 -19.59 8.88
N GLU A 34 -15.88 -20.71 8.92
CA GLU A 34 -15.87 -21.65 10.05
C GLU A 34 -14.47 -22.25 10.31
N PHE A 35 -13.76 -22.60 9.23
CA PHE A 35 -12.37 -23.05 9.31
C PHE A 35 -11.49 -21.99 9.97
N TYR A 36 -11.49 -20.75 9.46
CA TYR A 36 -10.66 -19.69 10.03
C TYR A 36 -11.07 -19.29 11.45
N ASP A 37 -12.34 -19.44 11.80
CA ASP A 37 -12.77 -19.23 13.18
C ASP A 37 -12.16 -20.29 14.13
N THR A 38 -12.25 -21.56 13.73
CA THR A 38 -11.67 -22.70 14.46
C THR A 38 -10.17 -22.55 14.68
N TYR A 39 -9.45 -22.08 13.66
CA TYR A 39 -7.99 -21.90 13.70
C TYR A 39 -7.53 -20.53 14.23
N ARG A 40 -8.40 -19.84 14.97
CA ARG A 40 -8.06 -18.64 15.75
C ARG A 40 -7.54 -17.45 14.93
N VAL A 41 -7.91 -17.36 13.65
CA VAL A 41 -7.65 -16.15 12.84
C VAL A 41 -8.24 -14.93 13.55
N GLU A 42 -7.49 -13.84 13.66
CA GLU A 42 -7.92 -12.65 14.40
C GLU A 42 -8.85 -11.76 13.55
N GLU A 43 -8.60 -11.68 12.25
CA GLU A 43 -9.39 -10.89 11.31
C GLU A 43 -9.61 -11.64 9.99
N TYR A 44 -10.85 -11.69 9.51
CA TYR A 44 -11.21 -12.32 8.24
C TYR A 44 -12.00 -11.33 7.38
N TYR A 45 -11.55 -11.12 6.15
CA TYR A 45 -12.15 -10.20 5.20
C TYR A 45 -12.56 -10.92 3.92
N LEU A 46 -13.81 -10.71 3.50
CA LEU A 46 -14.36 -11.26 2.27
C LEU A 46 -14.71 -10.12 1.32
N TYR A 47 -14.02 -10.06 0.18
CA TYR A 47 -14.26 -9.05 -0.83
C TYR A 47 -14.88 -9.63 -2.10
N ASN A 48 -15.97 -9.02 -2.56
CA ASN A 48 -16.59 -9.30 -3.85
C ASN A 48 -16.25 -8.19 -4.86
N PRO A 49 -15.30 -8.42 -5.79
CA PRO A 49 -14.94 -7.40 -6.78
C PRO A 49 -16.07 -7.12 -7.77
N MET A 50 -16.92 -8.11 -8.10
CA MET A 50 -18.01 -7.95 -9.08
C MET A 50 -19.15 -7.07 -8.58
N ARG A 51 -19.32 -6.96 -7.25
CA ARG A 51 -20.33 -6.12 -6.60
C ARG A 51 -19.72 -5.00 -5.77
N CYS A 52 -18.40 -4.84 -5.84
CA CYS A 52 -17.61 -3.96 -5.00
C CYS A 52 -17.98 -4.03 -3.50
N ARG A 53 -18.24 -5.23 -2.95
CA ARG A 53 -18.75 -5.37 -1.57
C ARG A 53 -17.70 -6.00 -0.66
N LEU A 54 -17.45 -5.37 0.49
CA LEU A 54 -16.63 -5.92 1.56
C LEU A 54 -17.51 -6.42 2.70
N GLN A 55 -17.13 -7.54 3.29
CA GLN A 55 -17.57 -8.00 4.60
C GLN A 55 -16.33 -8.32 5.44
N GLY A 56 -16.44 -8.14 6.76
CA GLY A 56 -15.34 -8.39 7.67
C GLY A 56 -15.83 -9.00 8.97
N TRP A 57 -14.95 -9.78 9.59
CA TRP A 57 -15.16 -10.37 10.89
C TRP A 57 -13.91 -10.14 11.74
N GLN A 58 -14.13 -9.83 13.01
CA GLN A 58 -13.07 -9.67 13.99
C GLN A 58 -13.29 -10.69 15.11
N ARG A 59 -12.20 -11.29 15.59
CA ARG A 59 -12.26 -12.18 16.74
C ARG A 59 -12.69 -11.43 17.99
N GLN A 60 -13.76 -11.91 18.62
CA GLN A 60 -14.25 -11.44 19.90
C GLN A 60 -14.38 -12.66 20.83
N GLY A 61 -13.39 -12.85 21.68
CA GLY A 61 -13.25 -14.06 22.50
C GLY A 61 -13.02 -15.29 21.62
N GLU A 62 -13.93 -16.26 21.71
CA GLU A 62 -13.78 -17.56 21.06
C GLU A 62 -14.16 -17.56 19.58
N ASN A 63 -14.94 -16.58 19.11
CA ASN A 63 -15.55 -16.61 17.78
C ASN A 63 -15.22 -15.37 16.94
N LEU A 64 -15.32 -15.51 15.63
CA LEU A 64 -15.33 -14.42 14.66
C LEU A 64 -16.71 -13.75 14.64
N ALA A 65 -16.79 -12.49 15.08
CA ALA A 65 -17.99 -11.68 15.04
C ALA A 65 -17.98 -10.76 13.80
N GLU A 66 -19.13 -10.64 13.11
CA GLU A 66 -19.25 -9.78 11.93
C GLU A 66 -19.09 -8.30 12.33
N ILE A 67 -18.33 -7.55 11.54
CA ILE A 67 -18.07 -6.13 11.72
C ILE A 67 -19.18 -5.35 11.01
N ILE A 68 -20.01 -4.65 11.78
CA ILE A 68 -21.11 -3.84 11.25
C ILE A 68 -21.12 -2.48 11.97
N PRO A 69 -20.93 -1.34 11.26
CA PRO A 69 -20.62 -1.23 9.83
C PRO A 69 -19.15 -1.55 9.53
N ILE A 70 -18.88 -2.12 8.36
CA ILE A 70 -17.51 -2.39 7.85
C ILE A 70 -16.89 -1.19 7.12
N ASN A 71 -17.70 -0.20 6.72
CA ASN A 71 -17.20 1.00 6.07
C ASN A 71 -16.47 1.89 7.07
N ASP A 72 -15.34 2.48 6.65
CA ASP A 72 -14.43 3.25 7.51
C ASP A 72 -13.84 2.43 8.68
N TRP A 73 -13.76 1.11 8.50
CA TRP A 73 -13.09 0.21 9.43
C TRP A 73 -11.57 0.33 9.30
N THR A 74 -10.86 0.30 10.43
CA THR A 74 -9.39 0.16 10.45
C THR A 74 -9.01 -1.17 11.08
N SER A 75 -8.29 -2.01 10.35
CA SER A 75 -7.74 -3.27 10.85
C SER A 75 -6.84 -3.01 12.06
N PRO A 76 -7.13 -3.58 13.25
CA PRO A 76 -6.27 -3.41 14.41
C PRO A 76 -4.89 -4.05 14.26
N ARG A 77 -4.77 -5.14 13.51
CA ARG A 77 -3.48 -5.81 13.26
C ARG A 77 -2.65 -5.15 12.18
N LEU A 78 -3.29 -4.64 11.13
CA LEU A 78 -2.57 -4.09 9.98
C LEU A 78 -2.46 -2.56 10.01
N GLY A 79 -3.33 -1.87 10.75
CA GLY A 79 -3.49 -0.42 10.68
C GLY A 79 -4.04 0.07 9.34
N VAL A 80 -4.53 -0.83 8.48
CA VAL A 80 -5.08 -0.50 7.17
C VAL A 80 -6.55 -0.12 7.31
N ARG A 81 -6.92 1.03 6.74
CA ARG A 81 -8.30 1.54 6.77
C ARG A 81 -9.02 1.28 5.44
N PHE A 82 -10.24 0.74 5.54
CA PHE A 82 -11.08 0.35 4.42
C PHE A 82 -12.17 1.40 4.21
N ILE A 83 -12.16 2.07 3.06
CA ILE A 83 -13.19 3.02 2.66
C ILE A 83 -13.89 2.48 1.43
N TRP A 84 -15.19 2.24 1.55
CA TRP A 84 -16.00 1.77 0.45
C TRP A 84 -16.93 2.90 -0.01
N ASN A 85 -16.87 3.22 -1.31
CA ASN A 85 -17.85 4.05 -2.01
C ASN A 85 -18.61 3.24 -3.08
N GLU A 86 -19.65 3.80 -3.70
CA GLU A 86 -20.53 3.05 -4.62
C GLU A 86 -19.80 2.35 -5.79
N SER A 87 -18.57 2.75 -6.13
CA SER A 87 -17.83 2.25 -7.30
C SER A 87 -16.48 1.61 -6.99
N SER A 88 -15.94 1.73 -5.77
CA SER A 88 -14.60 1.24 -5.45
C SER A 88 -14.38 0.99 -3.95
N LEU A 89 -13.49 0.05 -3.66
CA LEU A 89 -12.90 -0.15 -2.35
C LEU A 89 -11.52 0.50 -2.33
N GLU A 90 -11.36 1.52 -1.49
CA GLU A 90 -10.11 2.21 -1.26
C GLU A 90 -9.48 1.73 0.04
N LEU A 91 -8.17 1.49 0.00
CA LEU A 91 -7.39 1.11 1.17
C LEU A 91 -6.46 2.27 1.51
N TYR A 92 -6.33 2.57 2.79
CA TYR A 92 -5.37 3.53 3.31
C TYR A 92 -4.39 2.83 4.23
N ARG A 93 -3.11 3.16 4.07
CA ARG A 93 -2.01 2.70 4.91
C ARG A 93 -2.13 3.25 6.33
N PRO A 94 -1.37 2.70 7.30
CA PRO A 94 -1.34 3.22 8.67
C PRO A 94 -0.92 4.69 8.78
N ASP A 95 -0.17 5.22 7.82
CA ASP A 95 0.23 6.64 7.76
C ASP A 95 -0.83 7.56 7.10
N GLY A 96 -1.96 7.00 6.67
CA GLY A 96 -3.05 7.73 6.06
C GLY A 96 -2.92 7.93 4.54
N GLU A 97 -1.84 7.45 3.90
CA GLU A 97 -1.76 7.49 2.44
C GLU A 97 -2.60 6.39 1.79
N LYS A 98 -3.18 6.68 0.62
CA LYS A 98 -3.96 5.71 -0.15
C LYS A 98 -3.03 4.66 -0.79
N PHE A 99 -3.40 3.38 -0.72
CA PHE A 99 -2.76 2.34 -1.53
C PHE A 99 -3.07 2.60 -3.01
N LEU A 100 -2.00 2.77 -3.79
CA LEU A 100 -2.10 2.97 -5.22
C LEU A 100 -2.23 1.63 -5.95
N THR A 101 -3.01 1.63 -7.02
CA THR A 101 -2.96 0.56 -8.01
C THR A 101 -1.59 0.51 -8.68
N THR A 102 -1.21 -0.63 -9.26
CA THR A 102 0.06 -0.77 -9.97
C THR A 102 0.24 0.27 -11.08
N VAL A 103 -0.86 0.65 -11.75
CA VAL A 103 -0.85 1.65 -12.82
C VAL A 103 -0.61 3.06 -12.26
N GLU A 104 -1.27 3.43 -11.16
CA GLU A 104 -1.06 4.71 -10.49
C GLU A 104 0.38 4.82 -9.95
N LEU A 105 0.90 3.74 -9.34
CA LEU A 105 2.26 3.68 -8.83
C LEU A 105 3.29 3.85 -9.96
N GLU A 106 3.11 3.18 -11.10
CA GLU A 106 3.98 3.33 -12.27
C GLU A 106 3.97 4.76 -12.81
N SER A 107 2.79 5.38 -12.88
CA SER A 107 2.63 6.78 -13.29
C SER A 107 3.40 7.73 -12.37
N GLN A 108 3.27 7.55 -11.05
CA GLN A 108 3.98 8.34 -10.05
C GLN A 108 5.49 8.18 -10.17
N MET A 109 5.99 6.93 -10.24
CA MET A 109 7.43 6.65 -10.40
C MET A 109 7.99 7.28 -11.67
N ARG A 110 7.23 7.22 -12.78
CA ARG A 110 7.66 7.83 -14.05
C ARG A 110 7.71 9.36 -13.94
N GLN A 111 6.74 9.97 -13.27
CA GLN A 111 6.71 11.41 -13.05
C GLN A 111 7.88 11.87 -12.17
N GLU A 112 8.16 11.14 -11.09
CA GLU A 112 9.25 11.42 -10.17
C GLU A 112 10.61 11.29 -10.87
N LYS A 113 10.82 10.22 -11.63
CA LYS A 113 12.04 10.04 -12.44
C LYS A 113 12.27 11.21 -13.41
N GLN A 114 11.22 11.67 -14.09
CA GLN A 114 11.31 12.83 -14.98
C GLN A 114 11.66 14.13 -14.24
N ARG A 115 11.15 14.32 -13.02
CA ARG A 115 11.48 15.49 -12.19
C ARG A 115 12.95 15.45 -11.76
N ALA A 116 13.41 14.32 -11.24
CA ALA A 116 14.79 14.12 -10.84
C ALA A 116 15.76 14.34 -12.02
N ASP A 117 15.44 13.81 -13.21
CA ASP A 117 16.26 14.01 -14.41
C ASP A 117 16.31 15.49 -14.85
N LYS A 118 15.19 16.21 -14.75
CA LYS A 118 15.14 17.65 -15.06
C LYS A 118 15.96 18.47 -14.06
N GLU A 119 15.85 18.15 -12.77
CA GLU A 119 16.58 18.83 -11.71
C GLU A 119 18.08 18.60 -11.85
N LYS A 120 18.51 17.36 -12.10
CA LYS A 120 19.91 17.02 -12.36
C LYS A 120 20.47 17.81 -13.55
N LYS A 121 19.74 17.87 -14.67
CA LYS A 121 20.15 18.66 -15.84
C LYS A 121 20.26 20.17 -15.53
N ARG A 122 19.40 20.69 -14.64
CA ARG A 122 19.45 22.08 -14.22
C ARG A 122 20.68 22.34 -13.34
N ALA A 123 20.93 21.49 -12.35
CA ALA A 123 22.12 21.56 -11.50
C ALA A 123 23.41 21.49 -12.32
N ASP A 124 23.49 20.56 -13.29
CA ASP A 124 24.65 20.44 -14.19
C ASP A 124 24.85 21.70 -15.04
N LYS A 125 23.77 22.33 -15.50
CA LYS A 125 23.83 23.57 -16.30
C LYS A 125 24.26 24.77 -15.46
N GLU A 126 23.77 24.87 -14.23
CA GLU A 126 24.15 25.92 -13.28
C GLU A 126 25.61 25.77 -12.87
N LYS A 127 26.06 24.55 -12.56
CA LYS A 127 27.48 24.24 -12.28
C LYS A 127 28.39 24.66 -13.44
N LYS A 128 28.08 24.25 -14.67
CA LYS A 128 28.83 24.67 -15.88
C LYS A 128 28.82 26.18 -16.15
N ARG A 129 27.83 26.92 -15.62
CA ARG A 129 27.80 28.38 -15.71
C ARG A 129 28.68 28.99 -14.64
N ALA A 130 28.60 28.50 -13.41
CA ALA A 130 29.47 28.92 -12.31
C ALA A 130 30.95 28.69 -12.65
N ASP A 131 31.30 27.49 -13.15
CA ASP A 131 32.67 27.14 -13.54
C ASP A 131 33.20 28.12 -14.62
N ARG A 132 32.41 28.41 -15.66
CA ARG A 132 32.79 29.37 -16.71
C ARG A 132 32.90 30.81 -16.23
N LEU A 133 32.09 31.21 -15.26
CA LEU A 133 32.19 32.54 -14.67
C LEU A 133 33.45 32.65 -13.80
N ALA A 134 33.75 31.61 -13.01
CA ALA A 134 34.97 31.53 -12.21
C ALA A 134 36.23 31.58 -13.10
N GLU A 135 36.27 30.81 -14.19
CA GLU A 135 37.35 30.87 -15.18
C GLU A 135 37.53 32.27 -15.77
N ARG A 136 36.42 32.96 -16.11
CA ARG A 136 36.47 34.33 -16.64
C ARG A 136 36.96 35.34 -15.61
N LEU A 137 36.53 35.21 -14.35
CA LEU A 137 36.98 36.08 -13.25
C LEU A 137 38.49 35.91 -13.00
N GLN A 138 38.96 34.66 -12.98
CA GLN A 138 40.40 34.36 -12.89
C GLN A 138 41.19 34.94 -14.07
N ALA A 139 40.69 34.80 -15.30
CA ALA A 139 41.33 35.38 -16.49
C ALA A 139 41.38 36.91 -16.49
N LEU A 140 40.44 37.57 -15.81
CA LEU A 140 40.41 39.02 -15.63
C LEU A 140 41.29 39.49 -14.45
N GLY A 141 42.00 38.59 -13.76
CA GLY A 141 42.83 38.92 -12.61
C GLY A 141 42.04 39.31 -11.35
N LEU A 142 40.72 39.12 -11.36
CA LEU A 142 39.82 39.32 -10.23
C LEU A 142 39.73 37.99 -9.48
N GLY A 143 40.80 37.61 -8.78
CA GLY A 143 40.72 36.56 -7.79
C GLY A 143 39.78 37.00 -6.67
N LEU A 144 38.87 36.13 -6.24
CA LEU A 144 38.31 36.27 -4.91
C LEU A 144 39.51 36.08 -3.96
N GLU A 145 40.05 37.19 -3.44
CA GLU A 145 40.86 37.14 -2.23
C GLU A 145 39.95 36.54 -1.16
N GLU A 146 40.18 35.27 -0.84
CA GLU A 146 39.65 34.65 0.36
C GLU A 146 40.32 35.34 1.55
N GLU A 147 39.54 36.12 2.31
CA GLU A 147 39.82 36.48 3.70
C GLU A 147 39.38 35.34 4.63
#